data_AF-A0A060XGX6-F1
#
_entry.id   AF-A0A060XGX6-F1
#
_cell.length_a   1.000
_cell.length_b   1.000
_cell.length_c   1.000
_cell.angle_alpha   90.00
_cell.angle_beta   90.00
_cell.angle_gamma   90.00
#
_symmetry.space_group_name_H-M   'P 1'
#
loop_
_entity.id
_entity.type
_entity.pdbx_description
1 polymer ?
#
loop_
_entity_poly.entity_id
_entity_poly.type
_entity_poly.pdbx_seq_one_letter_code
_entity_poly.pdbx_strand_id
1 'polypeptide(L)'
;MRARDVCQLLVYKSHCLDDNSWSLVEHHPLLGLERCLEDHELVVQVQASMTSDSKFLFRKNYAKYEFFRNPLVSPLSTRAHTPLHTLPEVIQ
;
A
#
# COMPACT_ATOMS: atom_id res chain seq x y z
N MET A 1 10.22 9.68 -13.50
CA MET A 1 10.30 8.25 -13.14
C MET A 1 9.19 7.96 -12.16
N ARG A 2 8.37 6.94 -12.44
CA ARG A 2 7.27 6.53 -11.55
C ARG A 2 7.80 5.67 -10.40
N ALA A 3 7.01 5.50 -9.35
CA ALA A 3 7.37 4.66 -8.21
C ALA A 3 7.71 3.22 -8.63
N ARG A 4 6.96 2.65 -9.59
CA ARG A 4 7.26 1.33 -10.17
C ARG A 4 8.66 1.25 -10.77
N ASP A 5 9.03 2.23 -11.59
CA ASP A 5 10.34 2.26 -12.26
C ASP A 5 11.48 2.36 -11.23
N VAL A 6 11.29 3.17 -10.17
CA VAL A 6 12.27 3.29 -9.07
C VAL A 6 12.38 1.99 -8.28
N CYS A 7 11.26 1.33 -7.95
CA CYS A 7 11.27 0.04 -7.27
C CYS A 7 12.02 -1.02 -8.09
N GLN A 8 11.76 -1.13 -9.39
CA GLN A 8 12.47 -2.07 -10.28
C GLN A 8 13.97 -1.79 -10.32
N LEU A 9 14.37 -0.51 -10.39
CA LEU A 9 15.78 -0.12 -10.34
C LEU A 9 16.45 -0.53 -9.03
N LEU A 10 15.77 -0.35 -7.90
CA LEU A 10 16.28 -0.73 -6.58
C LEU A 10 16.36 -2.24 -6.40
N VAL A 11 15.35 -3.00 -6.86
CA VAL A 11 15.40 -4.47 -6.88
C VAL A 11 16.62 -4.95 -7.64
N TYR A 12 16.82 -4.42 -8.86
CA TYR A 12 17.96 -4.76 -9.71
C TYR A 12 19.30 -4.43 -9.02
N LYS A 13 19.43 -3.23 -8.46
CA LYS A 13 20.66 -2.79 -7.77
C LYS A 13 20.95 -3.53 -6.47
N SER A 14 19.92 -3.96 -5.75
CA SER A 14 20.04 -4.64 -4.45
C SER A 14 20.06 -6.15 -4.57
N HIS A 15 20.10 -6.72 -5.79
CA HIS A 15 20.05 -8.17 -6.06
C HIS A 15 18.90 -8.87 -5.33
N CYS A 16 17.77 -8.16 -5.21
CA CYS A 16 16.59 -8.69 -4.56
C CYS A 16 15.77 -9.54 -5.53
N LEU A 17 14.97 -10.46 -5.00
CA LEU A 17 13.99 -11.19 -5.80
C LEU A 17 13.01 -10.20 -6.43
N ASP A 18 12.80 -10.36 -7.74
CA ASP A 18 11.84 -9.57 -8.51
C ASP A 18 10.42 -10.08 -8.23
N ASP A 19 9.78 -9.47 -7.23
CA ASP A 19 8.39 -9.71 -6.90
C ASP A 19 7.59 -8.39 -6.83
N ASN A 20 6.28 -8.49 -7.01
CA ASN A 20 5.39 -7.33 -7.00
C ASN A 20 5.08 -6.78 -5.59
N SER A 21 5.79 -7.23 -4.54
CA SER A 21 5.58 -6.74 -3.17
C SER A 21 6.47 -5.55 -2.82
N TRP A 22 7.52 -5.28 -3.59
CA TRP A 22 8.38 -4.12 -3.34
C TRP A 22 7.63 -2.80 -3.51
N SER A 23 7.86 -1.88 -2.58
CA SER A 23 7.21 -0.58 -2.56
C SER A 23 8.17 0.50 -2.08
N LEU A 24 7.94 1.72 -2.58
CA LEU A 24 8.51 2.94 -2.00
C LEU A 24 7.54 3.46 -0.94
N VAL A 25 8.06 3.87 0.20
CA VAL A 25 7.26 4.36 1.32
C VAL A 25 7.71 5.78 1.63
N GLU A 26 6.78 6.71 1.56
CA GLU A 26 6.95 8.05 2.12
C GLU A 26 6.81 7.94 3.64
N HIS A 27 7.85 8.33 4.37
CA HIS A 27 7.89 8.26 5.83
C HIS A 27 8.14 9.66 6.40
N HIS A 28 7.28 10.09 7.32
CA HIS A 28 7.32 11.36 8.04
C HIS A 28 7.63 11.11 9.52
N PRO A 29 8.91 11.08 9.93
CA PRO A 29 9.30 10.67 11.28
C PRO A 29 8.68 11.53 12.38
N LEU A 30 8.59 12.84 12.15
CA LEU A 30 8.05 13.79 13.14
C LEU A 30 6.54 13.64 13.36
N LEU A 31 5.81 13.15 12.36
CA LEU A 31 4.38 12.89 12.46
C LEU A 31 4.07 11.45 12.90
N GLY A 32 5.07 10.56 12.88
CA GLY A 32 4.86 9.12 13.08
C GLY A 32 4.00 8.49 11.99
N LEU A 33 3.96 9.08 10.79
CA LEU A 33 3.13 8.63 9.68
C LEU A 33 3.97 8.07 8.53
N GLU A 34 3.41 7.10 7.85
CA GLU A 34 3.96 6.54 6.62
C GLU A 34 2.84 6.12 5.67
N ARG A 35 3.13 6.18 4.36
CA ARG A 35 2.26 5.61 3.33
C ARG A 35 3.09 4.99 2.22
N CYS A 36 2.58 3.91 1.63
CA CYS A 36 3.17 3.37 0.41
C CYS A 36 2.79 4.26 -0.77
N LEU A 37 3.73 4.47 -1.69
CA LEU A 37 3.43 5.05 -2.99
C LEU A 37 2.78 3.99 -3.88
N GLU A 38 1.78 4.43 -4.62
CA GLU A 38 1.20 3.68 -5.72
C GLU A 38 2.13 3.68 -6.93
N ASP A 39 2.09 2.60 -7.72
CA ASP A 39 3.01 2.36 -8.84
C ASP A 39 3.03 3.49 -9.88
N HIS A 40 1.92 4.20 -10.01
CA HIS A 40 1.72 5.26 -10.99
C HIS A 40 2.21 6.64 -10.53
N GLU A 41 2.45 6.84 -9.22
CA GLU A 41 2.89 8.12 -8.67
C GLU A 41 4.29 8.49 -9.19
N LEU A 42 4.50 9.78 -9.47
CA LEU A 42 5.80 10.31 -9.85
C LEU A 42 6.61 10.61 -8.60
N VAL A 43 7.74 9.92 -8.41
CA VAL A 43 8.56 10.03 -7.18
C VAL A 43 9.03 11.45 -6.92
N VAL A 44 9.39 12.19 -7.98
CA VAL A 44 9.81 13.60 -7.88
C VAL A 44 8.67 14.50 -7.40
N GLN A 45 7.42 14.22 -7.79
CA GLN A 45 6.27 15.00 -7.34
C GLN A 45 5.97 14.73 -5.86
N VAL A 46 6.02 13.47 -5.43
CA VAL A 46 5.87 13.10 -4.02
C VAL A 46 6.97 13.73 -3.17
N GLN A 47 8.22 13.68 -3.64
CA GLN A 47 9.34 14.33 -2.97
C GLN A 47 9.16 15.84 -2.83
N ALA A 48 8.59 16.50 -3.85
CA ALA A 48 8.37 17.95 -3.81
C ALA A 48 7.32 18.37 -2.76
N SER A 49 6.40 17.47 -2.39
CA SER A 49 5.43 17.71 -1.30
C SER A 49 5.92 17.30 0.09
N MET A 50 7.05 16.61 0.19
CA MET A 50 7.60 16.11 1.45
C MET A 50 8.23 17.25 2.28
N THR A 51 8.15 17.12 3.60
CA THR A 51 8.93 18.00 4.51
C THR A 51 10.40 17.58 4.52
N SER A 52 11.29 18.48 4.96
CA SER A 52 12.75 18.25 4.95
C SER A 52 13.19 17.01 5.73
N ASP A 53 12.47 16.62 6.78
CA ASP A 53 12.81 15.46 7.62
C ASP A 53 12.20 14.15 7.09
N SER A 54 11.37 14.25 6.05
CA SER A 54 10.74 13.09 5.44
C SER A 54 11.74 12.33 4.58
N LYS A 55 11.56 11.01 4.47
CA LYS A 55 12.44 10.15 3.68
C LYS A 55 11.67 9.07 2.97
N PHE A 56 12.24 8.60 1.86
CA PHE A 56 11.76 7.38 1.22
C PHE A 56 12.39 6.15 1.89
N LEU A 57 11.57 5.13 2.13
CA LEU A 57 12.02 3.79 2.50
C LEU A 57 11.70 2.83 1.37
N PHE A 58 12.60 1.87 1.14
CA PHE A 58 12.39 0.78 0.19
C PHE A 58 12.19 -0.53 0.96
N ARG A 59 10.99 -1.10 0.90
CA ARG A 59 10.64 -2.33 1.64
C ARG A 59 9.50 -3.09 0.98
N LYS A 60 9.27 -4.32 1.43
CA LYS A 60 8.15 -5.14 0.97
C LYS A 60 6.83 -4.74 1.65
N ASN A 61 5.77 -4.70 0.84
CA ASN A 61 4.37 -4.61 1.25
C ASN A 61 3.59 -5.74 0.55
N TYR A 62 3.41 -6.84 1.25
CA TYR A 62 2.68 -8.01 0.73
C TYR A 62 1.18 -7.77 0.58
N ALA A 63 0.62 -6.79 1.30
CA ALA A 63 -0.81 -6.48 1.29
C ALA A 63 -1.23 -5.62 0.07
N LYS A 64 -0.27 -4.95 -0.60
CA LYS A 64 -0.51 -4.00 -1.71
C LYS A 64 -1.49 -4.52 -2.77
N TYR A 65 -1.37 -5.81 -3.11
CA TYR A 65 -2.20 -6.45 -4.13
C TYR A 65 -3.10 -7.56 -3.59
N GLU A 66 -3.20 -7.69 -2.27
CA GLU A 66 -3.93 -8.79 -1.64
C GLU A 66 -5.41 -8.79 -2.04
N PHE A 67 -6.05 -7.61 -2.04
CA PHE A 67 -7.43 -7.46 -2.50
C PHE A 67 -7.62 -7.95 -3.94
N PHE A 68 -6.70 -7.61 -4.85
CA PHE A 68 -6.80 -8.01 -6.26
C PHE A 68 -6.49 -9.50 -6.48
N ARG A 69 -5.64 -10.10 -5.63
CA ARG A 69 -5.29 -11.53 -5.70
C ARG A 69 -6.38 -12.41 -5.11
N ASN A 70 -6.97 -11.99 -3.99
CA ASN A 70 -8.02 -12.72 -3.31
C ASN A 70 -9.03 -11.75 -2.67
N PRO A 71 -10.02 -11.28 -3.43
CA PRO A 71 -10.98 -10.29 -2.95
C PRO A 71 -11.85 -10.82 -1.82
N LEU A 72 -12.03 -12.14 -1.67
CA LEU A 72 -12.90 -12.74 -0.65
C LEU A 72 -12.23 -12.87 0.73
N VAL A 73 -10.89 -13.00 0.76
CA VAL A 73 -10.13 -13.17 2.02
C VAL A 73 -9.55 -11.85 2.52
N SER A 74 -9.47 -10.83 1.67
CA SER A 74 -8.95 -9.53 2.07
C SER A 74 -9.77 -8.91 3.23
N PRO A 75 -9.13 -8.26 4.22
CA PRO A 75 -9.83 -7.59 5.32
C PRO A 75 -10.80 -6.49 4.86
N LEU A 76 -10.64 -6.00 3.63
CA LEU A 76 -11.55 -5.04 2.99
C LEU A 76 -12.84 -5.69 2.49
N SER A 77 -12.86 -7.01 2.26
CA SER A 77 -14.03 -7.78 1.81
C SER A 77 -15.12 -7.91 2.86
N THR A 78 -14.73 -8.17 4.11
CA THR A 78 -15.67 -8.40 5.21
C THR A 78 -16.47 -7.17 5.60
N ARG A 79 -16.08 -5.96 5.15
CA ARG A 79 -16.86 -4.73 5.31
C ARG A 79 -17.91 -4.50 4.21
N ALA A 80 -17.82 -5.19 3.07
CA ALA A 80 -18.78 -5.04 1.97
C ALA A 80 -19.97 -6.01 2.08
N HIS A 81 -19.87 -7.02 2.95
CA HIS A 81 -20.88 -8.07 3.09
C HIS A 81 -21.25 -8.29 4.56
N THR A 82 -21.81 -7.28 5.22
CA THR A 82 -22.84 -7.58 6.23
C THR A 82 -24.14 -7.85 5.47
N PRO A 83 -24.70 -9.08 5.52
CA PRO A 83 -26.06 -9.28 5.08
C PRO A 83 -26.95 -8.44 6.02
N LEU A 84 -27.74 -7.52 5.44
CA LEU A 84 -28.92 -6.94 6.10
C LEU A 84 -29.98 -8.04 6.30
N HIS A 85 -29.69 -9.07 7.10
CA HIS A 85 -30.67 -10.10 7.43
C HIS A 85 -30.36 -10.86 8.72
N THR A 86 -30.19 -10.14 9.82
CA THR A 86 -30.50 -10.65 11.17
C THR A 86 -30.84 -9.48 12.09
N LEU A 87 -31.96 -8.80 11.80
CA LEU A 87 -32.72 -8.16 12.86
C LEU A 87 -33.46 -9.27 13.65
N PRO A 88 -33.54 -9.16 14.98
CA PRO A 88 -34.15 -10.20 15.82
C PRO A 88 -35.65 -10.29 15.53
N GLU A 89 -36.17 -11.50 15.34
CA GLU A 89 -37.60 -11.74 15.39
C GLU A 89 -38.11 -11.35 16.79
N VAL A 90 -38.87 -10.26 16.83
CA VAL A 90 -39.68 -9.83 17.95
C VAL A 90 -41.12 -9.82 17.46
N ILE A 91 -41.93 -10.68 18.11
CA ILE A 91 -43.41 -10.68 18.20
C ILE A 91 -44.15 -11.20 16.95
N GLN A 92 -44.64 -12.44 17.02
CA GLN A 92 -46.07 -12.78 17.21
C GLN A 92 -46.22 -14.20 17.77
#